data_AF-A0A8X6SWA4-F1
#
_entry.id   AF-A0A8X6SWA4-F1
#
_cell.length_a   1.000
_cell.length_b   1.000
_cell.length_c   1.000
_cell.angle_alpha   90.00
_cell.angle_beta   90.00
_cell.angle_gamma   90.00
#
_symmetry.space_group_name_H-M   'P 1'
#
loop_
_entity.id
_entity.type
_entity.pdbx_description
1 polymer ?
#
loop_
_entity_poly.entity_id
_entity_poly.type
_entity_poly.pdbx_seq_one_letter_code
_entity_poly.pdbx_strand_id
1 'polypeptide(L)'
;MHFSDVIPASEKKSNPTRQCFRDCAPVIEIPEISHLSTIIRNRDKLQNYDSSNSCSKRRRTFVYEDFDEAVLKWIHTVQDKNVPISESFVIEKAFPFVKVLG
;
A
#
# COMPACT_ATOMS: atom_id res chain seq x y z
N MET A 1 33.09 44.78 25.07
CA MET A 1 31.69 45.25 25.02
C MET A 1 31.39 45.72 23.60
N HIS A 2 30.80 44.88 22.77
CA HIS A 2 29.70 45.24 21.87
C HIS A 2 29.04 43.94 21.42
N PHE A 3 27.75 43.88 21.71
CA PHE A 3 26.82 42.81 21.38
C PHE A 3 26.36 42.97 19.92
N SER A 4 25.86 41.85 19.37
CA SER A 4 24.82 41.79 18.32
C SER A 4 25.31 42.03 16.88
N ASP A 5 24.98 41.24 15.85
CA ASP A 5 23.79 40.41 15.65
C ASP A 5 24.09 39.10 14.91
N VAL A 6 23.51 38.04 15.47
CA VAL A 6 23.23 36.77 14.81
C VAL A 6 22.00 36.99 13.93
N ILE A 7 22.15 36.90 12.60
CA ILE A 7 21.01 36.61 11.72
C ILE A 7 21.23 35.20 11.17
N PRO A 8 20.51 34.18 11.66
CA PRO A 8 20.49 32.89 11.00
C PRO A 8 19.67 33.08 9.72
N ALA A 9 20.29 32.82 8.57
CA ALA A 9 19.61 32.73 7.29
C ALA A 9 18.41 31.77 7.46
N SER A 10 17.20 32.31 7.36
CA SER A 10 15.98 31.51 7.32
C SER A 10 16.10 30.54 6.14
N GLU A 11 16.23 29.25 6.42
CA GLU A 11 15.93 28.20 5.46
C GLU A 11 14.54 28.49 4.91
N LYS A 12 14.47 28.91 3.65
CA LYS A 12 13.23 28.91 2.91
C LYS A 12 12.85 27.45 2.70
N LYS A 13 12.14 26.86 3.66
CA LYS A 13 11.32 25.68 3.38
C LYS A 13 10.42 26.09 2.23
N SER A 14 10.69 25.57 1.03
CA SER A 14 9.85 25.82 -0.12
C SER A 14 8.45 25.38 0.28
N ASN A 15 7.57 26.37 0.38
CA ASN A 15 6.16 26.16 0.61
C ASN A 15 5.70 25.26 -0.55
N PRO A 16 5.08 24.08 -0.32
CA PRO A 16 4.59 23.29 -1.43
C PRO A 16 3.53 24.16 -2.13
N THR A 17 3.91 24.71 -3.28
CA THR A 17 3.02 25.49 -4.14
C THR A 17 1.75 24.67 -4.29
N ARG A 18 0.60 25.24 -3.93
CA ARG A 18 -0.70 24.59 -4.13
C ARG A 18 -0.89 24.39 -5.63
N GLN A 19 -0.38 23.29 -6.16
CA GLN A 19 -0.51 22.95 -7.57
C GLN A 19 -2.00 22.72 -7.83
N CYS A 20 -2.56 23.43 -8.81
CA CYS A 20 -3.97 23.28 -9.07
C CYS A 20 -4.21 21.94 -9.79
N PHE A 21 -5.36 21.34 -9.51
CA PHE A 21 -5.69 19.99 -9.96
C PHE A 21 -5.51 19.77 -11.48
N ARG A 22 -5.73 20.83 -12.26
CA ARG A 22 -5.61 20.83 -13.73
C ARG A 22 -4.17 20.73 -14.22
N ASP A 23 -3.19 21.12 -13.43
CA ASP A 23 -1.78 21.17 -13.85
C ASP A 23 -1.09 19.80 -13.76
N CYS A 24 -1.64 18.87 -12.97
CA CYS A 24 -1.09 17.52 -12.82
C CYS A 24 -1.61 16.52 -13.87
N ALA A 25 -2.70 16.85 -14.57
CA ALA A 25 -3.33 16.00 -15.57
C ALA A 25 -2.47 15.72 -16.83
N PRO A 26 -1.61 16.64 -17.33
CA PRO A 26 -0.82 16.38 -18.54
C PRO A 26 0.39 15.45 -18.33
N VAL A 27 0.82 15.24 -17.09
CA VAL A 27 2.06 14.48 -16.75
C VAL A 27 1.79 12.98 -16.65
N ILE A 28 0.53 12.58 -16.53
CA ILE A 28 0.09 11.20 -16.39
C ILE A 28 -0.98 11.01 -17.46
N GLU A 29 -0.85 10.03 -18.35
CA GLU A 29 -1.82 9.74 -19.41
C GLU A 29 -3.17 9.22 -18.83
N ILE A 30 -3.80 10.00 -17.96
CA ILE A 30 -5.08 9.73 -17.33
C ILE A 30 -6.13 10.54 -18.07
N PRO A 31 -7.05 9.88 -18.80
CA PRO A 31 -7.95 10.56 -19.73
C PRO A 31 -9.01 11.46 -19.07
N GLU A 32 -9.27 11.33 -17.75
CA GLU A 32 -10.21 12.21 -17.06
C GLU A 32 -9.73 12.71 -15.68
N ILE A 33 -10.04 13.98 -15.44
CA ILE A 33 -9.90 14.71 -14.17
C ILE A 33 -10.64 14.00 -13.00
N SER A 34 -11.70 13.26 -13.29
CA SER A 34 -12.47 12.48 -12.30
C SER A 34 -11.62 11.36 -11.66
N HIS A 35 -10.78 10.70 -12.44
CA HIS A 35 -9.90 9.62 -11.98
C HIS A 35 -8.80 10.16 -11.06
N LEU A 36 -8.16 11.26 -11.44
CA LEU A 36 -7.13 11.89 -10.64
C LEU A 36 -7.68 12.35 -9.27
N SER A 37 -8.93 12.83 -9.21
CA SER A 37 -9.58 13.22 -7.94
C SER A 37 -9.80 12.02 -7.04
N THR A 38 -10.21 10.90 -7.63
CA THR A 38 -10.44 9.64 -6.91
C THR A 38 -9.12 9.04 -6.41
N ILE A 39 -8.04 9.14 -7.18
CA ILE A 39 -6.71 8.66 -6.78
C ILE A 39 -6.18 9.49 -5.61
N ILE A 40 -6.26 10.83 -5.68
CA ILE A 40 -5.81 11.71 -4.61
C ILE A 40 -6.61 11.48 -3.32
N ARG A 41 -7.95 11.32 -3.42
CA ARG A 41 -8.81 11.05 -2.27
C ARG A 41 -8.50 9.72 -1.59
N ASN A 42 -8.06 8.72 -2.35
CA ASN A 42 -7.72 7.40 -1.83
C ASN A 42 -6.21 7.20 -1.59
N ARG A 43 -5.39 8.26 -1.70
CA ARG A 43 -3.92 8.17 -1.64
C ARG A 43 -3.40 7.41 -0.41
N ASP A 44 -3.99 7.65 0.75
CA ASP A 44 -3.51 7.06 2.01
C ASP A 44 -3.77 5.54 2.03
N LYS A 45 -4.84 5.10 1.36
CA LYS A 45 -5.16 3.67 1.17
C LYS A 45 -4.30 3.00 0.11
N LEU A 46 -3.71 3.78 -0.80
CA LEU A 46 -2.80 3.31 -1.85
C LEU A 46 -1.34 3.27 -1.35
N GLN A 47 -0.94 4.19 -0.48
CA GLN A 47 0.42 4.27 0.07
C GLN A 47 0.75 3.11 1.01
N ASN A 48 -0.25 2.55 1.68
CA ASN A 48 -0.12 1.35 2.52
C ASN A 48 -0.18 0.04 1.72
N TYR A 49 -0.12 0.10 0.38
CA TYR A 49 -0.11 -1.08 -0.46
C TYR A 49 1.31 -1.65 -0.51
N ASP A 50 1.46 -2.90 -0.10
CA ASP A 50 2.74 -3.61 -0.15
C ASP A 50 3.15 -3.79 -1.63
N SER A 51 4.34 -3.30 -2.01
CA SER A 51 4.72 -3.16 -3.43
C SER A 51 5.03 -4.50 -4.12
N SER A 52 4.77 -5.63 -3.46
CA SER A 52 5.10 -6.97 -3.92
C SER A 52 4.24 -7.46 -5.09
N ASN A 53 3.13 -6.77 -5.41
CA ASN A 53 2.28 -7.08 -6.55
C ASN A 53 2.00 -5.83 -7.42
N SER A 54 2.95 -5.51 -8.30
CA SER A 54 2.88 -4.35 -9.21
C SER A 54 1.73 -4.40 -10.23
N CYS A 55 1.08 -5.55 -10.43
CA CYS A 55 0.08 -5.75 -11.48
C CYS A 55 -1.37 -5.74 -10.99
N SER A 56 -1.63 -5.76 -9.68
CA SER A 56 -2.99 -5.79 -9.16
C SER A 56 -3.59 -4.38 -9.02
N LYS A 57 -4.45 -4.00 -9.97
CA LYS A 57 -5.19 -2.74 -9.93
C LYS A 57 -6.34 -2.72 -8.91
N ARG A 58 -6.83 -3.88 -8.48
CA ARG A 58 -8.02 -4.00 -7.62
C ARG A 58 -7.63 -4.54 -6.25
N ARG A 59 -7.98 -3.79 -5.20
CA ARG A 59 -7.95 -4.33 -3.83
C ARG A 59 -9.07 -5.37 -3.71
N ARG A 60 -8.71 -6.62 -3.40
CA ARG A 60 -9.66 -7.62 -2.93
C ARG A 60 -9.76 -7.45 -1.42
N THR A 61 -10.94 -7.13 -0.94
CA THR A 61 -11.27 -7.18 0.49
C THR A 61 -11.72 -8.61 0.77
N PHE A 62 -10.97 -9.31 1.62
CA PHE A 62 -11.37 -10.64 2.07
C PHE A 62 -12.26 -10.51 3.32
N VAL A 63 -13.31 -11.33 3.39
CA VAL A 63 -14.25 -11.32 4.53
C VAL A 63 -13.61 -11.92 5.79
N TYR A 64 -12.62 -12.80 5.61
CA TYR A 64 -11.90 -13.49 6.67
C TYR A 64 -10.40 -13.19 6.58
N GLU A 65 -10.04 -11.91 6.77
CA GLU A 65 -8.66 -11.43 6.61
C GLU A 65 -7.67 -12.17 7.52
N ASP A 66 -8.04 -12.42 8.79
CA ASP A 66 -7.21 -13.17 9.74
C ASP A 66 -6.96 -14.63 9.31
N PHE A 67 -7.96 -15.25 8.68
CA PHE A 67 -7.86 -16.61 8.16
C PHE A 67 -6.93 -16.65 6.94
N ASP A 68 -7.12 -15.75 5.99
CA ASP A 68 -6.27 -15.68 4.80
C ASP A 68 -4.83 -15.36 5.18
N GLU A 69 -4.60 -14.48 6.16
CA GLU A 69 -3.27 -14.17 6.66
C GLU A 69 -2.61 -15.38 7.33
N ALA A 70 -3.35 -16.14 8.14
CA ALA A 70 -2.84 -17.35 8.79
C ALA A 70 -2.47 -18.45 7.79
N VAL A 71 -3.32 -18.69 6.79
CA VAL A 71 -3.05 -19.66 5.71
C VAL A 71 -1.88 -19.20 4.86
N LEU A 72 -1.80 -17.91 4.52
CA LEU A 72 -0.71 -17.34 3.73
C LEU A 72 0.63 -17.46 4.47
N LYS A 73 0.68 -17.12 5.76
CA LYS A 73 1.88 -17.31 6.61
C LYS A 73 2.33 -18.76 6.59
N TRP A 74 1.41 -19.71 6.76
CA TRP A 74 1.74 -21.12 6.71
C TRP A 74 2.30 -21.54 5.34
N ILE A 75 1.69 -21.12 4.23
CA ILE A 75 2.19 -21.38 2.87
C ILE A 75 3.64 -20.90 2.73
N HIS A 76 3.93 -19.68 3.16
CA HIS A 76 5.30 -19.15 3.12
C HIS A 76 6.28 -20.02 3.91
N THR A 77 5.94 -20.45 5.13
CA THR A 77 6.84 -21.31 5.92
C THR A 77 7.11 -22.69 5.29
N VAL A 78 6.19 -23.18 4.47
CA VAL A 78 6.33 -24.47 3.77
C VAL A 78 7.13 -24.27 2.48
N GLN A 79 6.93 -23.17 1.77
CA GLN A 79 7.70 -22.80 0.58
C GLN A 79 9.16 -22.46 0.89
N ASP A 80 9.45 -21.88 2.07
CA ASP A 80 10.82 -21.66 2.54
C ASP A 80 11.62 -22.98 2.65
N LYS A 81 10.91 -24.11 2.81
CA LYS A 81 11.48 -25.46 2.84
C LYS A 81 11.55 -26.09 1.44
N ASN A 82 11.31 -25.32 0.38
CA ASN A 82 11.25 -25.75 -1.02
C ASN A 82 10.23 -26.87 -1.28
N VAL A 83 9.16 -26.95 -0.48
CA VAL A 83 8.11 -27.94 -0.67
C VAL A 83 7.06 -27.38 -1.63
N PRO A 84 6.82 -28.00 -2.80
CA PRO A 84 5.75 -27.58 -3.69
C PRO A 84 4.41 -27.90 -3.05
N ILE A 85 3.54 -26.88 -2.96
CA ILE A 85 2.22 -27.00 -2.36
C ILE A 85 1.18 -27.05 -3.48
N SER A 86 0.39 -28.12 -3.51
CA SER A 86 -0.77 -28.20 -4.40
C SER A 86 -1.96 -27.41 -3.81
N GLU A 87 -2.82 -26.92 -4.69
CA GLU A 87 -4.05 -26.22 -4.29
C GLU A 87 -4.95 -27.09 -3.39
N SER A 88 -5.08 -28.38 -3.73
CA SER A 88 -5.82 -29.35 -2.92
C SER A 88 -5.28 -29.47 -1.48
N PHE A 89 -3.96 -29.38 -1.31
CA PHE A 89 -3.32 -29.47 -0.01
C PHE A 89 -3.56 -28.21 0.83
N VAL A 90 -3.64 -27.03 0.19
CA VAL A 90 -4.03 -25.79 0.87
C VAL A 90 -5.45 -25.90 1.41
N ILE A 91 -6.40 -26.39 0.61
CA ILE A 91 -7.80 -26.55 1.04
C ILE A 91 -7.90 -27.52 2.22
N GLU A 92 -7.19 -28.64 2.17
CA GLU A 92 -7.16 -29.60 3.29
C GLU A 92 -6.59 -28.96 4.57
N LYS A 93 -5.54 -28.16 4.44
CA LYS A 93 -4.88 -27.50 5.57
C LYS A 93 -5.62 -26.27 6.08
N ALA A 94 -6.48 -25.66 5.26
CA ALA A 94 -7.38 -24.58 5.63
C ALA A 94 -8.41 -24.99 6.70
N PHE A 95 -8.93 -26.22 6.65
CA PHE A 95 -9.96 -26.68 7.60
C PHE A 95 -9.58 -26.53 9.09
N PRO A 96 -8.37 -26.92 9.53
CA PRO A 96 -7.88 -26.62 10.87
C PRO A 96 -7.92 -25.14 11.25
N PHE A 97 -7.57 -24.23 10.35
CA PHE A 97 -7.58 -22.78 10.63
C PHE A 97 -9.01 -22.26 10.83
N VAL A 98 -9.98 -22.74 10.05
CA VAL A 98 -11.40 -22.40 10.26
C VAL A 98 -11.85 -22.80 11.66
N LYS A 99 -11.51 -24.02 12.11
CA LYS A 99 -11.89 -24.50 13.45
C LYS A 99 -11.28 -23.70 14.59
N VAL A 100 -10.10 -23.11 14.38
CA VAL A 100 -9.38 -22.34 15.41
C VAL A 100 -9.83 -20.88 15.43
N LEU A 101 -10.14 -20.30 14.29
CA LEU A 101 -10.48 -18.88 14.15
C LEU A 101 -11.98 -18.58 14.29
N GLY A 102 -12.87 -19.58 14.11
CA GLY A 102 -14.30 -19.49 14.35
C GLY A 102 -15.12 -19.31 13.09
#